data_AF-A0A3D2MVX8-F1
#
_entry.id   AF-A0A3D2MVX8-F1
#
_cell.length_a   1.000
_cell.length_b   1.000
_cell.length_c   1.000
_cell.angle_alpha   90.00
_cell.angle_beta   90.00
_cell.angle_gamma   90.00
#
_symmetry.space_group_name_H-M   'P 1'
#
loop_
_entity.id
_entity.type
_entity.pdbx_description
1 polymer ?
#
loop_
_entity_poly.entity_id
_entity_poly.type
_entity_poly.pdbx_seq_one_letter_code
_entity_poly.pdbx_strand_id
1 'polypeptide(L)'
;SDPALLAHYIDVPRGLEYLISGVQVVDDWTAALNARSRLSSGESVISKDGIWVAKGWIRSRSQSDAEQGIIARQAQLNSVIEEFDVVAANLSATDQRVEDLRSKRSEAETTIDTEQELFQGAQQAVSQLDAKHRALAASDEQQRNRVQQLRQDLSDTEIRS
;
A
#
# COMPACT_ATOMS: atom_id res chain seq x y z
N SER A 1 -30.18 -31.69 -16.92
CA SER A 1 -30.79 -31.69 -15.58
C SER A 1 -32.00 -30.79 -15.60
N ASP A 2 -33.12 -31.22 -15.01
CA ASP A 2 -34.39 -30.50 -14.99
C ASP A 2 -34.31 -29.34 -13.97
N PRO A 3 -34.52 -28.06 -14.38
CA PRO A 3 -34.51 -26.92 -13.45
C PRO A 3 -35.64 -26.97 -12.41
N ALA A 4 -36.65 -27.82 -12.60
CA ALA A 4 -37.65 -28.07 -11.56
C ALA A 4 -37.12 -28.93 -10.40
N LEU A 5 -35.93 -29.54 -10.51
CA LEU A 5 -35.32 -30.36 -9.47
C LEU A 5 -34.16 -29.66 -8.78
N LEU A 6 -34.03 -29.86 -7.46
CA LEU A 6 -32.97 -29.26 -6.65
C LEU A 6 -31.57 -29.66 -7.14
N ALA A 7 -31.41 -30.88 -7.66
CA ALA A 7 -30.16 -31.40 -8.22
C ALA A 7 -29.62 -30.59 -9.42
N HIS A 8 -30.41 -29.69 -10.01
CA HIS A 8 -29.91 -28.74 -11.02
C HIS A 8 -29.07 -27.60 -10.42
N TYR A 9 -29.27 -27.27 -9.14
CA TYR A 9 -28.69 -26.08 -8.49
C TYR A 9 -27.55 -26.39 -7.50
N ILE A 10 -27.30 -27.66 -7.20
CA ILE A 10 -26.30 -28.06 -6.20
C ILE A 10 -25.43 -29.21 -6.71
N ASP A 11 -24.13 -29.09 -6.48
CA ASP A 11 -23.18 -30.19 -6.68
C ASP A 11 -23.13 -31.06 -5.43
N VAL A 12 -23.44 -32.34 -5.58
CA VAL A 12 -23.51 -33.31 -4.47
C VAL A 12 -22.69 -34.55 -4.84
N PRO A 13 -21.94 -35.16 -3.91
CA PRO A 13 -21.21 -36.40 -4.19
C PRO A 13 -22.14 -37.47 -4.79
N ARG A 14 -21.68 -38.19 -5.81
CA ARG A 14 -22.47 -39.19 -6.55
C ARG A 14 -23.23 -40.18 -5.66
N GLY A 15 -22.65 -40.57 -4.52
CA GLY A 15 -23.27 -41.48 -3.57
C GLY A 15 -24.49 -40.91 -2.82
N LEU A 16 -24.75 -39.60 -2.92
CA LEU A 16 -25.83 -38.90 -2.22
C LEU A 16 -26.84 -38.26 -3.19
N GLU A 17 -26.64 -38.35 -4.51
CA GLU A 17 -27.57 -37.81 -5.51
C GLU A 17 -28.99 -38.35 -5.34
N TYR A 18 -29.12 -39.62 -4.95
CA TYR A 18 -30.41 -40.26 -4.70
C TYR A 18 -31.23 -39.59 -3.57
N LEU A 19 -30.57 -38.90 -2.64
CA LEU A 19 -31.25 -38.21 -1.53
C LEU A 19 -31.95 -36.93 -1.99
N ILE A 20 -31.49 -36.32 -3.09
CA ILE A 20 -31.96 -35.02 -3.58
C ILE A 20 -32.68 -35.11 -4.93
N SER A 21 -32.62 -36.25 -5.62
CA SER A 21 -33.19 -36.44 -6.96
C SER A 21 -34.72 -36.30 -6.99
N GLY A 22 -35.40 -36.55 -5.86
CA GLY A 22 -36.86 -36.40 -5.72
C GLY A 22 -37.31 -35.06 -5.14
N VAL A 23 -36.42 -34.07 -5.05
CA VAL A 23 -36.72 -32.75 -4.47
C VAL A 23 -37.00 -31.73 -5.57
N GLN A 24 -38.23 -31.24 -5.64
CA GLN A 24 -38.63 -30.20 -6.59
C GLN A 24 -38.37 -28.79 -6.02
N VAL A 25 -38.15 -27.81 -6.89
CA VAL A 25 -37.97 -26.39 -6.53
C VAL A 25 -39.18 -25.59 -7.00
N VAL A 26 -39.75 -24.77 -6.11
CA VAL A 26 -40.83 -23.83 -6.42
C VAL A 26 -40.50 -22.42 -5.95
N ASP A 27 -41.20 -21.43 -6.47
CA ASP A 27 -40.86 -20.02 -6.22
C ASP A 27 -41.22 -19.55 -4.81
N ASP A 28 -42.34 -20.00 -4.24
CA ASP A 28 -42.86 -19.52 -2.96
C ASP A 28 -43.48 -20.63 -2.09
N TRP A 29 -43.68 -20.31 -0.81
CA TRP A 29 -44.29 -21.22 0.16
C TRP A 29 -45.71 -21.68 -0.23
N THR A 30 -46.48 -20.86 -0.94
CA THR A 30 -47.87 -21.19 -1.31
C THR A 30 -47.87 -22.31 -2.34
N ALA A 31 -46.98 -22.23 -3.34
CA ALA A 31 -46.75 -23.29 -4.31
C ALA A 31 -46.29 -24.59 -3.64
N ALA A 32 -45.39 -24.50 -2.64
CA ALA A 32 -44.92 -25.66 -1.90
C ALA A 32 -46.03 -26.36 -1.11
N LEU A 33 -46.90 -25.60 -0.42
CA LEU A 33 -48.04 -26.16 0.30
C LEU A 33 -49.09 -26.77 -0.64
N ASN A 34 -49.37 -26.12 -1.78
CA ASN A 34 -50.32 -26.62 -2.78
C ASN A 34 -49.83 -27.90 -3.47
N ALA A 35 -48.52 -28.10 -3.57
CA ALA A 35 -47.95 -29.34 -4.10
C ALA A 35 -48.12 -30.54 -3.16
N ARG A 36 -48.29 -30.32 -1.85
CA ARG A 36 -48.29 -31.37 -0.82
C ARG A 36 -49.21 -32.55 -1.09
N SER A 37 -50.42 -32.29 -1.57
CA SER A 37 -51.42 -33.33 -1.84
C SER A 37 -51.05 -34.24 -3.01
N ARG A 38 -50.15 -33.78 -3.90
CA ARG A 38 -49.70 -34.49 -5.10
C ARG A 38 -48.38 -35.22 -4.90
N LEU A 39 -47.68 -35.00 -3.79
CA LEU A 39 -46.40 -35.65 -3.51
C LEU A 39 -46.57 -37.13 -3.18
N SER A 40 -45.76 -37.96 -3.83
CA SER A 40 -45.61 -39.37 -3.54
C SER A 40 -44.68 -39.61 -2.35
N SER A 41 -44.61 -40.86 -1.89
CA SER A 41 -43.63 -41.24 -0.87
C SER A 41 -42.22 -41.09 -1.43
N GLY A 42 -41.35 -40.35 -0.74
CA GLY A 42 -39.99 -40.05 -1.22
C GLY A 42 -39.87 -38.77 -2.07
N GLU A 43 -40.98 -38.14 -2.45
CA GLU A 43 -40.97 -36.84 -3.12
C GLU A 43 -41.12 -35.71 -2.11
N SER A 44 -40.46 -34.60 -2.38
CA SER A 44 -40.60 -33.38 -1.58
C SER A 44 -40.41 -32.14 -2.44
N VAL A 45 -40.86 -31.00 -1.94
CA VAL A 45 -40.70 -29.72 -2.63
C VAL A 45 -40.07 -28.70 -1.69
N ILE A 46 -39.11 -27.93 -2.18
CA ILE A 46 -38.50 -26.83 -1.45
C ILE A 46 -38.79 -25.52 -2.19
N SER A 47 -39.28 -24.52 -1.48
CA SER A 47 -39.48 -23.18 -2.01
C SER A 47 -38.23 -22.31 -1.84
N LYS A 48 -38.04 -21.32 -2.70
CA LYS A 48 -36.90 -20.39 -2.64
C LYS A 48 -36.84 -19.57 -1.35
N ASP A 49 -37.98 -19.35 -0.70
CA ASP A 49 -38.10 -18.72 0.62
C ASP A 49 -37.76 -19.68 1.79
N GLY A 50 -37.44 -20.95 1.50
CA GLY A 50 -36.84 -21.88 2.45
C GLY A 50 -37.83 -22.78 3.20
N ILE A 51 -39.05 -22.96 2.68
CA ILE A 51 -39.99 -23.96 3.18
C ILE A 51 -39.78 -25.27 2.42
N TRP A 52 -39.66 -26.37 3.16
CA TRP A 52 -39.53 -27.72 2.61
C TRP A 52 -40.74 -28.55 3.03
N VAL A 53 -41.49 -29.06 2.05
CA VAL A 53 -42.74 -29.77 2.24
C VAL A 53 -42.62 -31.23 1.79
N ALA A 54 -42.72 -32.12 2.77
CA ALA A 54 -43.07 -33.53 2.76
C ALA A 54 -44.57 -33.81 2.61
N LYS A 55 -44.98 -35.00 2.16
CA LYS A 55 -46.35 -35.51 2.41
C LYS A 55 -46.65 -35.55 3.93
N GLY A 56 -45.69 -36.03 4.72
CA GLY A 56 -45.82 -36.23 6.17
C GLY A 56 -45.25 -35.13 7.07
N TRP A 57 -44.52 -34.15 6.54
CA TRP A 57 -43.83 -33.15 7.35
C TRP A 57 -43.65 -31.83 6.59
N ILE A 58 -43.49 -30.74 7.33
CA ILE A 58 -43.13 -29.42 6.80
C ILE A 58 -41.99 -28.91 7.67
N ARG A 59 -40.93 -28.43 7.03
CA ARG A 59 -39.81 -27.76 7.70
C ARG A 59 -39.69 -26.35 7.17
N SER A 60 -39.55 -25.38 8.06
CA SER A 60 -39.15 -24.02 7.73
C SER A 60 -37.71 -23.78 8.17
N ARG A 61 -37.00 -22.92 7.45
CA ARG A 61 -35.68 -22.44 7.88
C ARG A 61 -35.84 -21.55 9.12
N SER A 62 -35.12 -21.85 10.19
CA SER A 62 -35.06 -20.94 11.35
C SER A 62 -34.13 -19.76 11.05
N GLN A 63 -34.27 -18.65 11.79
CA GLN A 63 -33.37 -17.50 11.66
C GLN A 63 -31.91 -17.88 11.97
N SER A 64 -31.70 -18.79 12.93
CA SER A 64 -30.40 -19.39 13.25
C SER A 64 -29.81 -20.20 12.10
N ASP A 65 -30.63 -20.98 11.38
CA ASP A 65 -30.17 -21.76 10.20
C ASP A 65 -29.77 -20.85 9.03
N ALA A 66 -30.35 -19.66 8.94
CA ALA A 66 -30.04 -18.69 7.89
C ALA A 66 -28.67 -18.03 8.11
N GLU A 67 -28.36 -17.66 9.35
CA GLU A 67 -27.09 -17.01 9.72
C GLU A 67 -25.92 -18.00 9.84
N GLN A 68 -26.18 -19.26 10.20
CA GLN A 68 -25.17 -20.31 10.36
C GLN A 68 -25.02 -21.24 9.13
N GLY A 69 -25.78 -20.97 8.06
CA GLY A 69 -25.74 -21.76 6.84
C GLY A 69 -24.36 -21.74 6.17
N ILE A 70 -23.96 -22.88 5.57
CA ILE A 70 -22.68 -23.04 4.87
C ILE A 70 -22.49 -21.97 3.78
N ILE A 71 -23.57 -21.57 3.10
CA ILE A 71 -23.54 -20.54 2.05
C ILE A 71 -23.22 -19.15 2.64
N ALA A 72 -23.87 -18.77 3.74
CA ALA A 72 -23.62 -17.49 4.40
C ALA A 72 -22.18 -17.41 4.90
N ARG A 73 -21.67 -18.50 5.49
CA ARG A 73 -20.27 -18.60 5.92
C ARG A 73 -19.28 -18.52 4.75
N GLN A 74 -19.57 -19.18 3.63
CA GLN A 74 -18.73 -19.09 2.43
C GLN A 74 -18.69 -17.66 1.88
N ALA A 75 -19.82 -16.97 1.83
CA ALA A 75 -19.87 -15.57 1.40
C ALA A 75 -19.06 -14.65 2.33
N GLN A 76 -19.17 -14.84 3.65
CA GLN A 76 -18.36 -14.10 4.63
C GLN A 76 -16.86 -14.38 4.46
N LEU A 77 -16.46 -15.64 4.29
CA LEU A 77 -15.07 -16.02 4.04
C LEU A 77 -14.53 -15.38 2.75
N ASN A 78 -15.31 -15.40 1.67
CA ASN A 78 -14.92 -14.78 0.41
C ASN A 78 -14.71 -13.27 0.57
N SER A 79 -15.60 -12.58 1.30
CA SER A 79 -15.47 -11.15 1.60
C SER A 79 -14.19 -10.86 2.39
N VAL A 80 -13.91 -11.66 3.43
CA VAL A 80 -12.70 -11.48 4.26
C VAL A 80 -11.43 -11.74 3.45
N ILE A 81 -11.44 -12.73 2.55
CA ILE A 81 -10.30 -13.01 1.66
C ILE A 81 -10.07 -11.84 0.70
N GLU A 82 -11.13 -11.31 0.09
CA GLU A 82 -11.03 -10.16 -0.82
C GLU A 82 -10.50 -8.92 -0.09
N GLU A 83 -11.02 -8.62 1.10
CA GLU A 83 -10.52 -7.53 1.95
C GLU A 83 -9.04 -7.74 2.33
N PHE A 84 -8.66 -8.97 2.69
CA PHE A 84 -7.28 -9.32 3.02
C PHE A 84 -6.35 -9.08 1.83
N ASP A 85 -6.73 -9.52 0.64
CA ASP A 85 -5.91 -9.36 -0.58
C ASP A 85 -5.70 -7.87 -0.91
N VAL A 86 -6.74 -7.05 -0.76
CA VAL A 86 -6.64 -5.59 -0.94
C VAL A 86 -5.67 -4.97 0.07
N VAL A 87 -5.80 -5.33 1.36
CA VAL A 87 -4.93 -4.82 2.41
C VAL A 87 -3.48 -5.28 2.20
N ALA A 88 -3.26 -6.54 1.80
CA ALA A 88 -1.94 -7.08 1.51
C ALA A 88 -1.26 -6.37 0.33
N ALA A 89 -2.01 -6.09 -0.73
CA ALA A 89 -1.51 -5.32 -1.88
C ALA A 89 -1.11 -3.89 -1.48
N ASN A 90 -1.95 -3.22 -0.67
CA ASN A 90 -1.67 -1.88 -0.17
C ASN A 90 -0.44 -1.84 0.75
N LEU A 91 -0.27 -2.86 1.60
CA LEU A 91 0.90 -2.98 2.46
C LEU A 91 2.18 -3.12 1.61
N SER A 92 2.18 -4.03 0.64
CA SER A 92 3.32 -4.23 -0.26
C SER A 92 3.68 -2.96 -1.04
N ALA A 93 2.68 -2.23 -1.55
CA ALA A 93 2.91 -0.95 -2.23
C ALA A 93 3.48 0.13 -1.30
N THR A 94 3.03 0.14 -0.04
CA THR A 94 3.55 1.06 0.99
C THR A 94 4.99 0.74 1.35
N ASP A 95 5.32 -0.54 1.54
CA ASP A 95 6.68 -0.98 1.85
C ASP A 95 7.66 -0.61 0.72
N GLN A 96 7.26 -0.83 -0.54
CA GLN A 96 8.08 -0.42 -1.68
C GLN A 96 8.31 1.10 -1.70
N ARG A 97 7.27 1.88 -1.39
CA ARG A 97 7.38 3.34 -1.36
C ARG A 97 8.28 3.83 -0.22
N VAL A 98 8.26 3.15 0.92
CA VAL A 98 9.17 3.44 2.04
C VAL A 98 10.63 3.19 1.62
N GLU A 99 10.90 2.08 0.94
CA GLU A 99 12.25 1.76 0.49
C GLU A 99 12.76 2.74 -0.56
N ASP A 100 11.93 3.11 -1.54
CA ASP A 100 12.27 4.13 -2.54
C ASP A 100 12.60 5.48 -1.88
N LEU A 101 11.83 5.89 -0.87
CA LEU A 101 12.07 7.14 -0.14
C LEU A 101 13.35 7.07 0.70
N ARG A 102 13.69 5.91 1.26
CA ARG A 102 14.97 5.71 1.97
C ARG A 102 16.15 5.83 1.02
N SER A 103 16.09 5.23 -0.17
CA SER A 103 17.14 5.38 -1.19
C SER A 103 17.34 6.85 -1.57
N LYS A 104 16.24 7.54 -1.91
CA LYS A 104 16.28 8.97 -2.26
C LYS A 104 16.84 9.84 -1.14
N ARG A 105 16.51 9.53 0.11
CA ARG A 105 17.06 10.22 1.27
C ARG A 105 18.58 10.01 1.37
N SER A 106 19.05 8.77 1.23
CA SER A 106 20.48 8.44 1.27
C SER A 106 21.27 9.14 0.16
N GLU A 107 20.70 9.21 -1.05
CA GLU A 107 21.30 9.94 -2.18
C GLU A 107 21.39 11.44 -1.91
N ALA A 108 20.33 12.03 -1.35
CA ALA A 108 20.31 13.43 -0.98
C ALA A 108 21.31 13.75 0.14
N GLU A 109 21.42 12.89 1.16
CA GLU A 109 22.42 13.03 2.23
C GLU A 109 23.84 12.96 1.67
N THR A 110 24.13 12.00 0.77
CA THR A 110 25.43 11.92 0.08
C THR A 110 25.72 13.18 -0.73
N THR A 111 24.71 13.72 -1.43
CA THR A 111 24.87 14.96 -2.21
C THR A 111 25.21 16.13 -1.30
N ILE A 112 24.49 16.29 -0.18
CA ILE A 112 24.76 17.32 0.82
C ILE A 112 26.19 17.23 1.34
N ASP A 113 26.66 16.03 1.70
CA ASP A 113 28.02 15.84 2.20
C ASP A 113 29.06 16.25 1.15
N THR A 114 28.87 15.86 -0.12
CA THR A 114 29.78 16.27 -1.21
C THR A 114 29.79 17.78 -1.45
N GLU A 115 28.62 18.43 -1.40
CA GLU A 115 28.53 19.89 -1.56
C GLU A 115 29.19 20.63 -0.38
N GLN A 116 29.07 20.10 0.83
CA GLN A 116 29.75 20.65 2.01
C GLN A 116 31.27 20.54 1.90
N GLU A 117 31.81 19.42 1.43
CA GLU A 117 33.24 19.25 1.19
C GLU A 117 33.75 20.25 0.14
N LEU A 118 33.04 20.40 -0.98
CA LEU A 118 33.37 21.38 -2.02
C LEU A 118 33.33 22.81 -1.49
N PHE A 119 32.31 23.15 -0.70
CA PHE A 119 32.18 24.47 -0.08
C PHE A 119 33.34 24.77 0.88
N GLN A 120 33.72 23.81 1.73
CA GLN A 120 34.87 23.95 2.63
C GLN A 120 36.16 24.14 1.85
N GLY A 121 36.38 23.38 0.77
CA GLY A 121 37.53 23.54 -0.12
C GLY A 121 37.58 24.93 -0.75
N ALA A 122 36.45 25.44 -1.24
CA ALA A 122 36.37 26.79 -1.78
C ALA A 122 36.67 27.86 -0.71
N GLN A 123 36.16 27.70 0.50
CA GLN A 123 36.39 28.63 1.60
C GLN A 123 37.87 28.67 2.05
N GLN A 124 38.54 27.51 2.04
CA GLN A 124 39.98 27.44 2.26
C GLN A 124 40.76 28.15 1.16
N ALA A 125 40.38 27.96 -0.11
CA ALA A 125 41.03 28.64 -1.24
C ALA A 125 40.88 30.17 -1.16
N VAL A 126 39.69 30.67 -0.81
CA VAL A 126 39.46 32.11 -0.56
C VAL A 126 40.35 32.62 0.57
N SER A 127 40.40 31.90 1.69
CA SER A 127 41.22 32.29 2.84
C SER A 127 42.71 32.36 2.49
N GLN A 128 43.21 31.42 1.68
CA GLN A 128 44.58 31.43 1.19
C GLN A 128 44.87 32.61 0.25
N LEU A 129 43.94 32.93 -0.65
CA LEU A 129 44.07 34.08 -1.55
C LEU A 129 44.06 35.40 -0.78
N ASP A 130 43.19 35.54 0.21
CA ASP A 130 43.15 36.72 1.08
C ASP A 130 44.45 36.90 1.87
N ALA A 131 45.00 35.81 2.41
CA ALA A 131 46.28 35.84 3.10
C ALA A 131 47.42 36.28 2.16
N LYS A 132 47.46 35.75 0.93
CA LYS A 132 48.43 36.18 -0.10
C LYS A 132 48.26 37.64 -0.46
N HIS A 133 47.03 38.10 -0.66
CA HIS A 133 46.73 39.49 -0.97
C HIS A 133 47.22 40.43 0.14
N ARG A 134 46.95 40.10 1.42
CA ARG A 134 47.44 40.88 2.56
C ARG A 134 48.96 40.92 2.65
N ALA A 135 49.62 39.80 2.41
CA ALA A 135 51.09 39.74 2.41
C ALA A 135 51.70 40.62 1.32
N LEU A 136 51.14 40.60 0.10
CA LEU A 136 51.57 41.47 -1.00
C LEU A 136 51.32 42.94 -0.69
N ALA A 137 50.13 43.28 -0.17
CA ALA A 137 49.80 44.65 0.22
C ALA A 137 50.74 45.20 1.31
N ALA A 138 51.07 44.37 2.32
CA ALA A 138 52.02 44.75 3.36
C ALA A 138 53.44 44.97 2.80
N SER A 139 53.87 44.13 1.86
CA SER A 139 55.17 44.28 1.18
C SER A 139 55.24 45.57 0.35
N ASP A 140 54.18 45.90 -0.40
CA ASP A 140 54.10 47.14 -1.18
C ASP A 140 54.17 48.37 -0.26
N GLU A 141 53.41 48.36 0.85
CA GLU A 141 53.44 49.42 1.84
C GLU A 141 54.84 49.59 2.47
N GLN A 142 55.52 48.49 2.80
CA GLN A 142 56.90 48.55 3.31
C GLN A 142 57.87 49.14 2.27
N GLN A 143 57.73 48.79 1.00
CA GLN A 143 58.56 49.34 -0.08
C GLN A 143 58.33 50.84 -0.26
N ARG A 144 57.07 51.30 -0.25
CA ARG A 144 56.73 52.73 -0.34
C ARG A 144 57.33 53.53 0.80
N ASN A 145 57.18 53.05 2.03
CA ASN A 145 57.76 53.68 3.21
C ASN A 145 59.29 53.78 3.12
N ARG A 146 59.96 52.72 2.64
CA ARG A 146 61.42 52.72 2.43
C ARG A 146 61.87 53.71 1.36
N VAL A 147 61.15 53.80 0.25
CA VAL A 147 61.44 54.79 -0.81
C VAL A 147 61.27 56.22 -0.27
N GLN A 148 60.23 56.47 0.53
CA GLN A 148 60.00 57.77 1.14
C GLN A 148 61.10 58.15 2.13
N GLN A 149 61.53 57.22 2.99
CA GLN A 149 62.67 57.42 3.90
C GLN A 149 63.96 57.75 3.14
N LEU A 150 64.31 56.96 2.12
CA LEU A 150 65.51 57.22 1.32
C LEU A 150 65.48 58.58 0.62
N ARG A 151 64.30 59.05 0.17
CA ARG A 151 64.15 60.39 -0.40
C ARG A 151 64.36 61.49 0.64
N GLN A 152 63.85 61.30 1.86
CA GLN A 152 64.04 62.24 2.97
C GLN A 152 65.53 62.32 3.34
N ASP A 153 66.20 61.18 3.47
CA ASP A 153 67.62 61.10 3.79
C ASP A 153 68.47 61.83 2.72
N LEU A 154 68.12 61.67 1.44
CA LEU A 154 68.78 62.36 0.34
C LEU A 154 68.64 63.89 0.46
N SER A 155 67.41 64.38 0.67
CA SER A 155 67.19 65.83 0.84
C SER A 155 67.92 66.39 2.06
N ASP A 156 67.98 65.64 3.17
CA ASP A 156 68.66 66.07 4.38
C ASP A 156 70.19 66.14 4.18
N THR A 157 70.76 65.26 3.35
CA THR A 157 72.18 65.33 2.97
C THR A 157 72.49 66.50 2.02
N GLU A 158 71.59 66.83 1.09
CA GLU A 158 71.75 67.96 0.17
C GLU A 158 71.66 69.32 0.89
N ILE A 159 70.85 69.43 1.95
CA ILE A 159 70.74 70.66 2.77
C ILE A 159 71.99 70.87 3.65
N ARG A 160 72.74 69.80 3.97
CA ARG A 160 73.92 69.84 4.84
C ARG A 160 75.25 70.06 4.10
N SER A 161 75.28 69.95 2.77
CA SER A 161 76.45 70.25 1.93
C SER A 161 76.45 71.70 1.46
#